data_AF-A0A2J7ZG94-F1
#
_entry.id   AF-A0A2J7ZG94-F1
#
_cell.length_a   1.000
_cell.length_b   1.000
_cell.length_c   1.000
_cell.angle_alpha   90.00
_cell.angle_beta   90.00
_cell.angle_gamma   90.00
#
_symmetry.space_group_name_H-M   'P 1'
#
loop_
_entity.id
_entity.type
_entity.pdbx_description
1 polymer ?
#
loop_
_entity_poly.entity_id
_entity_poly.type
_entity_poly.pdbx_seq_one_letter_code
_entity_poly.pdbx_strand_id
1 'polypeptide(L)'
;MSHFATNLQYYIQFEVMEASWQDFYRRAAACSDLDSLIAAHQDHLATLLRKALLAAPGEAAGGGGAEAGGAEGGGGPNPEALRTALKDALSNMVALRAVAGRLEEAVVGGSRLVATRAAAARKRIAGGGWGVAADGGGGGGAAAAAASEPAIPPGLLLDIRRVLADLAAQHHRAVAEFTDNLPE
;
A
#
# COMPACT_ATOMS: atom_id res chain seq x y z
N MET A 1 2.48 -2.30 7.08
CA MET A 1 1.35 -1.87 6.23
C MET A 1 0.08 -1.60 7.02
N SER A 2 -0.68 -2.59 7.53
CA SER A 2 -1.95 -2.32 8.27
C SER A 2 -1.76 -1.38 9.47
N HIS A 3 -0.77 -1.65 10.33
CA HIS A 3 -0.45 -0.77 11.45
C HIS A 3 -0.14 0.67 11.04
N PHE A 4 0.57 0.87 9.92
CA PHE A 4 0.86 2.22 9.42
C PHE A 4 -0.43 2.95 9.02
N ALA A 5 -1.33 2.28 8.28
CA ALA A 5 -2.58 2.86 7.84
C ALA A 5 -3.48 3.26 9.03
N THR A 6 -3.62 2.37 10.02
CA THR A 6 -4.40 2.63 11.22
C THR A 6 -3.81 3.78 12.05
N ASN A 7 -2.48 3.81 12.24
CA ASN A 7 -1.83 4.88 12.98
C ASN A 7 -1.96 6.23 12.27
N LEU A 8 -1.79 6.27 10.95
CA LEU A 8 -1.98 7.47 10.16
C LEU A 8 -3.43 7.98 10.25
N GLN A 9 -4.40 7.07 10.18
CA GLN A 9 -5.81 7.42 10.34
C GLN A 9 -6.08 8.05 11.72
N TYR A 10 -5.55 7.46 12.79
CA TYR A 10 -5.70 8.00 14.13
C TYR A 10 -5.05 9.38 14.28
N TYR A 11 -3.85 9.57 13.72
CA TYR A 11 -3.20 10.88 13.72
C TYR A 11 -4.06 11.94 13.03
N ILE A 12 -4.56 11.66 11.81
CA ILE A 12 -5.42 12.62 11.09
C ILE A 12 -6.70 12.89 11.88
N GLN A 13 -7.31 11.88 12.49
CA GLN A 13 -8.57 12.03 13.21
C GLN A 13 -8.43 12.82 14.51
N PHE A 14 -7.46 12.48 15.35
CA PHE A 14 -7.33 13.05 16.69
C PHE A 14 -6.40 14.26 16.74
N GLU A 15 -5.22 14.17 16.13
CA GLU A 15 -4.21 15.24 16.23
C GLU A 15 -4.48 16.39 15.25
N VAL A 16 -5.11 16.11 14.10
CA VAL A 16 -5.40 17.13 13.08
C VAL A 16 -6.84 17.60 13.15
N MET A 17 -7.82 16.72 12.94
CA MET A 17 -9.22 17.14 12.84
C MET A 17 -9.79 17.61 14.17
N GLU A 18 -9.69 16.81 15.24
CA GLU A 18 -10.25 17.19 16.54
C GLU A 18 -9.57 18.44 17.11
N ALA A 19 -8.23 18.51 17.09
CA ALA A 19 -7.50 19.67 17.58
C ALA A 19 -7.86 20.96 16.80
N SER A 20 -7.89 20.89 15.47
CA SER A 20 -8.25 22.07 14.65
C SER A 20 -9.71 22.49 14.82
N TRP A 21 -10.62 21.54 15.08
CA TRP A 21 -12.02 21.82 15.36
C TRP A 21 -12.19 22.54 16.69
N GLN A 22 -11.53 22.06 17.76
CA GLN A 22 -11.59 22.70 19.08
C GLN A 22 -11.04 24.14 19.06
N ASP A 23 -10.01 24.40 18.25
CA ASP A 23 -9.47 25.75 18.06
C ASP A 23 -10.43 26.65 17.29
N PHE A 24 -11.02 26.16 16.20
CA PHE A 24 -12.03 26.91 15.44
C PHE A 24 -13.27 27.20 16.27
N TYR A 25 -13.78 26.22 17.01
CA TYR A 25 -14.97 26.36 17.83
C TYR A 25 -14.80 27.47 18.89
N ARG A 26 -13.63 27.50 19.56
CA ARG A 26 -13.29 28.55 20.53
C ARG A 26 -13.19 29.93 19.88
N ARG A 27 -12.56 30.03 18.70
CA ARG A 27 -12.45 31.30 17.96
C ARG A 27 -13.80 31.80 17.46
N ALA A 28 -14.61 30.92 16.87
CA ALA A 28 -15.94 31.21 16.36
C ALA A 28 -16.88 31.74 17.45
N ALA A 29 -16.82 31.17 18.66
CA ALA A 29 -17.60 31.64 19.80
C ALA A 29 -17.18 33.05 20.30
N ALA A 30 -15.95 33.47 20.01
CA ALA A 30 -15.43 34.79 20.40
C ALA A 30 -15.61 35.87 19.31
N CYS A 31 -16.08 35.51 18.11
CA CYS A 31 -16.29 36.45 17.01
C CYS A 31 -17.52 37.34 17.28
N SER A 32 -17.34 38.66 17.14
CA SER A 32 -18.41 39.64 17.31
C SER A 32 -19.19 39.95 16.02
N ASP A 33 -18.60 39.67 14.86
CA ASP A 33 -19.16 39.94 13.54
C ASP A 33 -19.01 38.74 12.58
N LEU A 34 -19.76 38.79 11.48
CA LEU A 34 -19.76 37.74 10.47
C LEU A 34 -18.41 37.66 9.74
N ASP A 35 -17.77 38.81 9.49
CA ASP A 35 -16.51 38.86 8.76
C ASP A 35 -15.37 38.21 9.56
N SER A 36 -15.30 38.42 10.89
CA SER A 36 -14.33 37.71 11.72
C SER A 36 -14.61 36.21 11.79
N LEU A 37 -15.88 35.79 11.76
CA LEU A 37 -16.23 34.37 11.71
C LEU A 37 -15.79 33.73 10.39
N ILE A 38 -15.99 34.42 9.26
CA ILE A 38 -15.53 33.97 7.95
C ILE A 38 -14.01 33.87 7.92
N ALA A 39 -13.29 34.88 8.43
CA ALA A 39 -11.84 34.86 8.52
C ALA A 39 -11.34 33.69 9.39
N ALA A 40 -11.93 33.49 10.58
CA ALA A 40 -11.59 32.37 11.45
C ALA A 40 -11.84 31.00 10.79
N HIS A 41 -12.88 30.90 9.95
CA HIS A 41 -13.17 29.69 9.21
C HIS A 41 -12.16 29.44 8.07
N GLN A 42 -11.76 30.47 7.35
CA GLN A 42 -10.72 30.38 6.31
C GLN A 42 -9.38 29.95 6.91
N ASP A 43 -9.00 30.54 8.04
CA ASP A 43 -7.80 30.16 8.79
C ASP A 43 -7.85 28.70 9.26
N HIS A 44 -9.02 28.25 9.74
CA HIS A 44 -9.23 26.86 10.13
C HIS A 44 -9.02 25.91 8.94
N LEU A 45 -9.63 26.18 7.79
CA LEU A 45 -9.48 25.35 6.59
C LEU A 45 -8.03 25.33 6.08
N ALA A 46 -7.36 26.48 6.04
CA ALA A 46 -5.95 26.56 5.63
C ALA A 46 -5.04 25.76 6.58
N THR A 47 -5.30 25.85 7.89
CA THR A 47 -4.57 25.09 8.91
C THR A 47 -4.83 23.60 8.78
N LEU A 48 -6.08 23.20 8.57
CA LEU A 48 -6.48 21.81 8.40
C LEU A 48 -5.84 21.21 7.15
N LEU A 49 -5.89 21.90 6.01
CA LEU A 49 -5.27 21.43 4.75
C LEU A 49 -3.76 21.29 4.88
N ARG A 50 -3.10 22.21 5.58
CA ARG A 50 -1.65 22.13 5.86
C ARG A 50 -1.31 20.94 6.75
N LYS A 51 -2.00 20.79 7.88
CA LYS A 51 -1.74 19.71 8.86
C LYS A 51 -2.18 18.33 8.35
N ALA A 52 -3.21 18.26 7.51
CA ALA A 52 -3.67 17.03 6.88
C ALA A 52 -2.78 16.57 5.71
N LEU A 53 -1.64 17.26 5.46
CA LEU A 53 -0.69 16.96 4.40
C LEU A 53 -1.25 17.13 2.98
N LEU A 54 -2.29 17.96 2.84
CA LEU A 54 -3.02 18.19 1.58
C LEU A 54 -2.69 19.54 0.90
N ALA A 55 -2.03 20.46 1.60
CA ALA A 55 -1.68 21.76 1.04
C ALA A 55 -0.70 21.64 -0.15
N ALA A 56 -0.95 22.42 -1.20
CA ALA A 56 -0.05 22.53 -2.35
C ALA A 56 1.26 23.24 -1.95
N PRO A 57 2.40 22.93 -2.60
CA PRO A 57 3.71 23.49 -2.24
C PRO A 57 3.87 25.01 -2.47
N GLY A 58 2.82 25.72 -2.89
CA GLY A 58 2.81 27.18 -3.06
C GLY A 58 1.76 27.94 -2.24
N GLU A 59 0.79 27.26 -1.63
CA GLU A 59 -0.30 27.95 -0.90
C GLU A 59 0.01 28.17 0.58
N ALA A 60 0.95 27.42 1.16
CA ALA A 60 1.36 27.60 2.55
C ALA A 60 2.03 28.97 2.83
N ALA A 61 2.41 29.72 1.78
CA ALA A 61 2.98 31.06 1.86
C ALA A 61 1.97 32.20 1.59
N GLY A 62 0.70 31.89 1.30
CA GLY A 62 -0.26 32.85 0.72
C GLY A 62 -1.30 33.46 1.66
N GLY A 63 -1.29 33.18 2.97
CA GLY A 63 -2.36 33.58 3.87
C GLY A 63 -1.90 34.21 5.17
N GLY A 64 -1.68 35.54 5.14
CA GLY A 64 -1.84 36.42 6.31
C GLY A 64 -0.62 36.65 7.21
N GLY A 65 -0.09 37.88 7.16
CA GLY A 65 0.62 38.51 8.28
C GLY A 65 2.15 38.49 8.19
N ALA A 66 2.71 39.68 8.00
CA ALA A 66 4.15 39.94 7.93
C ALA A 66 4.91 39.46 9.17
N GLU A 67 6.02 38.75 8.95
CA GLU A 67 7.26 38.95 9.69
C GLU A 67 8.45 38.57 8.80
N ALA A 68 9.40 39.49 8.76
CA ALA A 68 10.64 39.39 8.01
C ALA A 68 11.61 38.43 8.71
N GLY A 69 12.37 37.64 7.94
CA GLY A 69 13.57 37.01 8.48
C GLY A 69 14.10 35.84 7.66
N GLY A 70 15.30 36.01 7.11
CA GLY A 70 16.29 34.93 7.05
C GLY A 70 16.14 33.91 5.93
N ALA A 71 16.91 34.12 4.86
CA ALA A 71 17.47 33.01 4.13
C ALA A 71 18.45 32.27 5.07
N GLU A 72 18.10 31.06 5.51
CA GLU A 72 19.05 30.10 6.08
C GLU A 72 18.76 28.71 5.48
N GLY A 73 19.76 28.14 4.81
CA GLY A 73 19.75 26.73 4.47
C GLY A 73 19.85 25.91 5.75
N GLY A 74 18.88 25.02 5.98
CA GLY A 74 18.86 24.11 7.12
C GLY A 74 17.80 23.04 6.89
N GLY A 75 18.15 21.77 7.15
CA GLY A 75 17.34 20.59 6.88
C GLY A 75 16.06 20.51 7.71
N GLY A 76 15.09 21.37 7.42
CA GLY A 76 13.72 21.24 7.90
C GLY A 76 12.92 20.22 7.07
N PRO A 77 11.82 19.67 7.63
CA PRO A 77 10.99 18.68 6.98
C PRO A 77 10.46 19.20 5.64
N ASN A 78 10.79 18.50 4.55
CA ASN A 78 10.34 18.90 3.21
C ASN A 78 8.90 18.38 2.98
N PRO A 79 7.89 19.24 2.83
CA PRO A 79 6.50 18.83 2.67
C PRO A 79 6.25 18.09 1.33
N GLU A 80 7.11 18.27 0.33
CA GLU A 80 7.05 17.50 -0.91
C GLU A 80 7.60 16.09 -0.75
N ALA A 81 8.71 15.96 0.00
CA ALA A 81 9.30 14.67 0.33
C ALA A 81 8.33 13.85 1.19
N LEU A 82 7.70 14.47 2.20
CA LEU A 82 6.69 13.83 3.04
C LEU A 82 5.50 13.28 2.23
N ARG A 83 4.99 14.06 1.28
CA ARG A 83 3.88 13.64 0.41
C ARG A 83 4.29 12.54 -0.56
N THR A 84 5.50 12.62 -1.10
CA THR A 84 6.06 11.60 -2.00
C THR A 84 6.23 10.29 -1.23
N ALA A 85 6.84 10.34 -0.05
CA ALA A 85 7.00 9.19 0.84
C ALA A 85 5.66 8.57 1.24
N LEU A 86 4.65 9.38 1.58
CA LEU A 86 3.30 8.88 1.86
C LEU A 86 2.67 8.20 0.64
N LYS A 87 2.76 8.83 -0.54
CA LYS A 87 2.26 8.27 -1.79
C LYS A 87 2.93 6.94 -2.11
N ASP A 88 4.24 6.85 -1.94
CA ASP A 88 5.02 5.64 -2.18
C ASP A 88 4.65 4.54 -1.18
N ALA A 89 4.50 4.89 0.10
CA ALA A 89 4.06 3.97 1.14
C ALA A 89 2.67 3.37 0.81
N LEU A 90 1.71 4.18 0.40
CA LEU A 90 0.36 3.75 0.01
C LEU A 90 0.35 2.96 -1.30
N SER A 91 1.13 3.39 -2.29
CA SER A 91 1.27 2.67 -3.58
C SER A 91 1.85 1.27 -3.36
N ASN A 92 2.82 1.14 -2.45
CA ASN A 92 3.38 -0.15 -2.06
C ASN A 92 2.33 -1.07 -1.41
N MET A 93 1.38 -0.52 -0.64
CA MET A 93 0.27 -1.32 -0.09
C MET A 93 -0.66 -1.84 -1.18
N VAL A 94 -0.95 -1.03 -2.20
CA VAL A 94 -1.78 -1.46 -3.34
C VAL A 94 -1.04 -2.51 -4.17
N ALA A 95 0.26 -2.32 -4.42
CA ALA A 95 1.09 -3.29 -5.12
C ALA A 95 1.14 -4.65 -4.40
N LEU A 96 1.14 -4.66 -3.06
CA LEU A 96 1.08 -5.89 -2.29
C LEU A 96 -0.18 -6.71 -2.63
N ARG A 97 -1.34 -6.05 -2.80
CA ARG A 97 -2.58 -6.74 -3.18
C ARG A 97 -2.46 -7.43 -4.52
N ALA A 98 -1.82 -6.80 -5.51
CA ALA A 98 -1.61 -7.41 -6.82
C ALA A 98 -0.70 -8.65 -6.73
N VAL A 99 0.39 -8.59 -5.95
CA VAL A 99 1.29 -9.73 -5.74
C VAL A 99 0.60 -10.85 -4.96
N ALA A 100 -0.18 -10.52 -3.93
CA ALA A 100 -0.98 -11.47 -3.19
C ALA A 100 -2.00 -12.18 -4.09
N GLY A 101 -2.67 -11.46 -4.98
CA GLY A 101 -3.61 -12.05 -5.95
C GLY A 101 -2.95 -13.06 -6.88
N ARG A 102 -1.74 -12.77 -7.38
CA ARG A 102 -0.96 -13.71 -8.20
C ARG A 102 -0.57 -14.98 -7.43
N LEU A 103 -0.23 -14.84 -6.15
CA LEU A 103 0.08 -15.97 -5.28
C LEU A 103 -1.17 -16.81 -5.01
N GLU A 104 -2.30 -16.17 -4.69
CA GLU A 104 -3.60 -16.83 -4.50
C GLU A 104 -3.99 -17.63 -5.75
N GLU A 105 -3.88 -17.02 -6.94
CA GLU A 105 -4.19 -17.67 -8.20
C GLU A 105 -3.28 -18.88 -8.46
N ALA A 106 -1.97 -18.75 -8.22
CA ALA A 106 -1.03 -19.86 -8.36
C ALA A 106 -1.34 -21.02 -7.41
N VAL A 107 -1.68 -20.72 -6.15
CA VAL A 107 -2.03 -21.72 -5.13
C VAL A 107 -3.35 -22.40 -5.46
N VAL A 108 -4.38 -21.62 -5.84
CA VAL A 108 -5.69 -22.15 -6.21
C VAL A 108 -5.59 -22.98 -7.49
N GLY A 109 -4.88 -22.50 -8.51
CA GLY A 109 -4.61 -23.21 -9.76
C GLY A 109 -3.86 -24.53 -9.51
N GLY A 110 -2.80 -24.49 -8.71
CA GLY A 110 -2.05 -25.67 -8.29
C GLY A 110 -2.92 -26.70 -7.57
N SER A 111 -3.78 -26.26 -6.64
CA SER A 111 -4.68 -27.17 -5.92
C SER A 111 -5.68 -27.87 -6.84
N ARG A 112 -6.23 -27.14 -7.83
CA ARG A 112 -7.14 -27.71 -8.85
C ARG A 112 -6.43 -28.77 -9.69
N LEU A 113 -5.20 -28.50 -10.13
CA LEU A 113 -4.41 -29.46 -10.91
C LEU A 113 -4.06 -30.73 -10.11
N VAL A 114 -3.73 -30.59 -8.82
CA VAL A 114 -3.51 -31.74 -7.95
C VAL A 114 -4.79 -32.56 -7.79
N ALA A 115 -5.94 -31.91 -7.60
CA ALA A 115 -7.23 -32.59 -7.44
C ALA A 115 -7.64 -33.36 -8.72
N THR A 116 -7.49 -32.76 -9.90
CA THR A 116 -7.80 -33.42 -11.19
C THR A 116 -6.87 -34.60 -11.44
N ARG A 117 -5.57 -34.46 -11.14
CA ARG A 117 -4.60 -35.57 -11.22
C ARG A 117 -4.96 -36.70 -10.27
N ALA A 118 -5.34 -36.40 -9.03
CA ALA A 118 -5.78 -37.39 -8.06
C ALA A 118 -7.06 -38.12 -8.52
N ALA A 119 -8.01 -37.41 -9.14
CA ALA A 119 -9.20 -38.02 -9.73
C ALA A 119 -8.88 -38.93 -10.92
N ALA A 120 -7.99 -38.49 -11.82
CA ALA A 120 -7.53 -39.28 -12.95
C ALA A 120 -6.76 -40.53 -12.51
N ALA A 121 -5.90 -40.42 -11.49
CA ALA A 121 -5.21 -41.55 -10.90
C ALA A 121 -6.20 -42.57 -10.30
N ARG A 122 -7.21 -42.11 -9.56
CA ARG A 122 -8.28 -42.98 -9.03
C ARG A 122 -9.03 -43.74 -10.14
N LYS A 123 -9.37 -43.07 -11.24
CA LYS A 123 -10.00 -43.73 -12.41
C LYS A 123 -9.10 -44.82 -13.02
N ARG A 124 -7.79 -44.55 -13.13
CA ARG A 124 -6.82 -45.54 -13.65
C ARG A 124 -6.67 -46.75 -12.72
N ILE A 125 -6.58 -46.51 -11.41
CA ILE A 125 -6.49 -47.58 -10.41
C ILE A 125 -7.75 -48.47 -10.46
N ALA A 126 -8.94 -47.88 -10.57
CA ALA A 126 -10.18 -48.64 -10.72
C ALA A 126 -10.22 -49.49 -12.02
N GLY A 127 -9.56 -49.03 -13.08
CA GLY A 127 -9.37 -49.78 -14.32
C GLY A 127 -8.21 -50.79 -14.31
N GLY A 128 -7.56 -51.01 -13.16
CA GLY A 128 -6.44 -51.95 -13.01
C GLY A 128 -5.08 -51.42 -13.47
N GLY A 129 -4.97 -50.14 -13.85
CA GLY A 129 -3.71 -49.49 -14.20
C GLY A 129 -2.99 -48.95 -12.97
N TRP A 130 -1.92 -49.61 -12.54
CA TRP A 130 -1.08 -49.21 -11.41
C TRP A 130 0.21 -48.53 -11.89
N GLY A 131 0.71 -47.57 -11.09
CA GLY A 131 1.99 -46.90 -11.33
C GLY A 131 1.92 -45.48 -11.91
N VAL A 132 3.09 -44.84 -11.89
CA VAL A 132 3.41 -43.62 -12.64
C VAL A 132 3.97 -44.13 -13.96
N ALA A 133 3.39 -43.75 -15.10
CA ALA A 133 3.88 -44.22 -16.40
C ALA A 133 5.39 -43.89 -16.52
N ALA A 134 6.22 -44.91 -16.34
CA ALA A 134 7.64 -44.85 -16.66
C ALA A 134 7.77 -45.34 -18.10
N ASP A 135 8.44 -44.54 -18.92
CA ASP A 135 8.78 -44.86 -20.31
C ASP A 135 9.21 -46.31 -20.46
N GLY A 136 8.48 -47.06 -21.28
CA GLY A 136 8.72 -48.50 -21.41
C GLY A 136 7.80 -49.20 -22.39
N GLY A 137 7.73 -48.73 -23.64
CA GLY A 137 7.46 -49.57 -24.82
C GLY A 137 6.00 -49.80 -25.22
N GLY A 138 5.61 -49.12 -26.31
CA GLY A 138 4.63 -49.65 -27.28
C GLY A 138 3.27 -48.97 -27.32
N GLY A 139 3.00 -48.26 -28.43
CA GLY A 139 1.65 -47.83 -28.83
C GLY A 139 1.49 -46.32 -28.91
N GLY A 140 1.74 -45.76 -30.10
CA GLY A 140 1.76 -44.33 -30.35
C GLY A 140 0.39 -43.64 -30.29
N GLY A 141 0.45 -42.31 -30.18
CA GLY A 141 -0.62 -41.43 -30.66
C GLY A 141 -1.45 -40.67 -29.62
N ALA A 142 -0.91 -40.31 -28.45
CA ALA A 142 -1.51 -39.26 -27.58
C ALA A 142 -0.61 -38.79 -26.41
N ALA A 143 0.58 -39.39 -26.22
CA ALA A 143 1.30 -39.36 -24.94
C ALA A 143 2.37 -38.25 -24.79
N ALA A 144 2.39 -37.24 -25.66
CA ALA A 144 3.40 -36.18 -25.61
C ALA A 144 3.10 -35.06 -24.58
N ALA A 145 1.92 -35.06 -23.95
CA ALA A 145 1.49 -33.96 -23.08
C ALA A 145 1.73 -34.16 -21.57
N ALA A 146 2.37 -35.26 -21.15
CA ALA A 146 2.36 -35.69 -19.74
C ALA A 146 3.73 -35.93 -19.10
N ALA A 147 4.83 -35.45 -19.69
CA ALA A 147 6.04 -35.21 -18.91
C ALA A 147 5.67 -34.21 -17.82
N SER A 148 5.75 -34.61 -16.56
CA SER A 148 5.03 -34.01 -15.43
C SER A 148 5.35 -32.54 -15.22
N GLU A 149 4.60 -31.67 -15.90
CA GLU A 149 4.72 -30.23 -15.74
C GLU A 149 4.34 -29.88 -14.28
N PRO A 150 5.21 -29.18 -13.55
CA PRO A 150 4.98 -28.90 -12.13
C PRO A 150 3.68 -28.11 -11.97
N ALA A 151 2.84 -28.49 -11.00
CA ALA A 151 1.53 -27.87 -10.79
C ALA A 151 1.62 -26.36 -10.49
N ILE A 152 2.77 -25.94 -9.98
CA ILE A 152 3.17 -24.54 -9.83
C ILE A 152 4.57 -24.43 -10.45
N PRO A 153 4.80 -23.52 -11.41
CA PRO A 153 6.11 -23.33 -11.99
C PRO A 153 7.12 -22.90 -10.91
N PRO A 154 8.28 -23.58 -10.77
CA PRO A 154 9.21 -23.33 -9.67
C PRO A 154 9.81 -21.92 -9.70
N GLY A 155 9.98 -21.32 -10.89
CA GLY A 155 10.44 -19.94 -11.04
C GLY A 155 9.45 -18.90 -10.49
N LEU A 156 8.15 -19.15 -10.60
CA LEU A 156 7.12 -18.19 -10.20
C LEU A 156 7.16 -17.89 -8.69
N LEU A 157 7.40 -18.91 -7.85
CA LEU A 157 7.48 -18.69 -6.40
C LEU A 157 8.74 -17.91 -6.01
N LEU A 158 9.86 -18.15 -6.70
CA LEU A 158 11.10 -17.38 -6.51
C LEU A 158 10.91 -15.92 -6.93
N ASP A 159 10.24 -15.70 -8.06
CA ASP A 159 9.93 -14.36 -8.56
C ASP A 159 8.99 -13.61 -7.60
N ILE A 160 7.91 -14.26 -7.14
CA ILE A 160 6.99 -13.68 -6.15
C ILE A 160 7.73 -13.35 -4.85
N ARG A 161 8.57 -14.26 -4.35
CA ARG A 161 9.37 -14.03 -3.14
C ARG A 161 10.30 -12.83 -3.29
N ARG A 162 10.98 -12.71 -4.43
CA ARG A 162 11.87 -11.57 -4.73
C ARG A 162 11.09 -10.25 -4.74
N VAL A 163 9.97 -10.21 -5.48
CA VAL A 163 9.11 -9.02 -5.56
C VAL A 163 8.58 -8.63 -4.18
N LEU A 164 8.16 -9.59 -3.36
CA LEU A 164 7.70 -9.31 -1.99
C LEU A 164 8.81 -8.73 -1.10
N ALA A 165 10.04 -9.25 -1.22
CA ALA A 165 11.18 -8.73 -0.47
C ALA A 165 11.53 -7.28 -0.88
N ASP A 166 11.56 -7.02 -2.19
CA ASP A 166 11.81 -5.68 -2.73
C ASP A 166 10.72 -4.69 -2.30
N LEU A 167 9.45 -5.11 -2.37
CA LEU A 167 8.29 -4.32 -1.95
C LEU A 167 8.30 -4.02 -0.44
N ALA A 168 8.68 -5.00 0.38
CA ALA A 168 8.81 -4.81 1.83
C ALA A 168 9.91 -3.78 2.16
N ALA A 169 11.07 -3.88 1.49
CA ALA A 169 12.16 -2.92 1.67
C ALA A 169 11.76 -1.51 1.21
N GLN A 170 11.07 -1.38 0.07
CA GLN A 170 10.54 -0.11 -0.42
C GLN A 170 9.53 0.50 0.55
N HIS A 171 8.61 -0.31 1.09
CA HIS A 171 7.63 0.16 2.07
C HIS A 171 8.29 0.65 3.36
N HIS A 172 9.27 -0.08 3.90
CA HIS A 172 9.97 0.37 5.11
C HIS A 172 10.77 1.66 4.88
N ARG A 173 11.42 1.81 3.72
CA ARG A 173 12.10 3.07 3.37
C ARG A 173 11.13 4.24 3.27
N ALA A 174 10.01 4.07 2.56
CA ALA A 174 9.00 5.10 2.41
C ALA A 174 8.38 5.51 3.76
N VAL A 175 8.15 4.55 4.66
CA VAL A 175 7.67 4.84 6.02
C VAL A 175 8.72 5.59 6.83
N ALA A 176 10.00 5.20 6.76
CA ALA A 176 11.08 5.90 7.45
C ALA A 176 11.23 7.34 6.95
N GLU A 177 11.25 7.54 5.63
CA GLU A 177 11.31 8.88 5.03
C GLU A 177 10.08 9.72 5.40
N PHE A 178 8.90 9.11 5.48
CA PHE A 178 7.70 9.78 5.98
C PHE A 178 7.86 10.22 7.43
N THR A 179 8.34 9.34 8.31
CA THR A 179 8.52 9.66 9.74
C THR A 179 9.62 10.69 9.98
N ASP A 180 10.69 10.67 9.20
CA ASP A 180 11.81 11.61 9.34
C ASP A 180 11.44 13.02 8.87
N ASN A 181 10.42 13.14 8.01
CA ASN A 181 9.91 14.42 7.50
C ASN A 181 8.63 14.90 8.21
N LEU A 182 8.20 14.23 9.29
CA LEU A 182 7.08 14.73 10.09
C LEU A 182 7.55 15.94 10.91
N PRO A 183 6.84 17.09 10.85
CA PRO A 183 7.14 18.20 11.75
C PRO A 183 6.85 17.79 13.20
N GLU A 184 7.78 18.09 14.11
CA GLU A 184 7.57 17.97 15.57
C GLU A 184 6.40 18.82 16.07
#